data_AF-A0A6G6W6F0-F1
#
_entry.id   AF-A0A6G6W6F0-F1
#
_cell.length_a   1.000
_cell.length_b   1.000
_cell.length_c   1.000
_cell.angle_alpha   90.00
_cell.angle_beta   90.00
_cell.angle_gamma   90.00
#
_symmetry.space_group_name_H-M   'P 1'
#
loop_
_entity.id
_entity.type
_entity.pdbx_description
1 polymer ?
#
loop_
_entity_poly.entity_id
_entity_poly.type
_entity_poly.pdbx_seq_one_letter_code
_entity_poly.pdbx_strand_id
1 'polypeptide(L)'
;MDSMMMDMMSKDMKSMPGMDMMDMSVMQACMDACSACEQACTVCSTQMMSCAITCMNCADMCNTMMRAMLRMQGMNQASMMAMLDACIAMCQQCMDECMEHADHSEICKMCAQSCKACMDACMAMKDSMMAMG
;
A
#
# COMPACT_ATOMS: atom_id res chain seq x y z
N MET A 1 10.78 -21.55 -2.66
CA MET A 1 10.46 -21.91 -1.26
C MET A 1 10.13 -23.38 -1.23
N ASP A 2 10.76 -24.16 -0.34
CA ASP A 2 10.50 -25.59 -0.21
C ASP A 2 9.09 -25.86 0.34
N SER A 3 8.52 -27.02 -0.01
CA SER A 3 7.15 -27.42 0.34
C SER A 3 6.86 -27.39 1.84
N MET A 4 7.84 -27.77 2.67
CA MET A 4 7.74 -27.69 4.13
C MET A 4 7.57 -26.25 4.64
N MET A 5 8.22 -25.28 3.98
CA MET A 5 8.14 -23.88 4.35
C MET A 5 6.75 -23.32 4.06
N MET A 6 6.18 -23.70 2.91
CA MET A 6 4.80 -23.32 2.53
C MET A 6 3.75 -23.91 3.47
N ASP A 7 3.92 -25.17 3.89
CA ASP A 7 3.00 -25.86 4.80
C ASP A 7 3.02 -25.30 6.23
N MET A 8 4.19 -24.95 6.75
CA MET A 8 4.31 -24.30 8.07
C MET A 8 3.64 -22.92 8.07
N MET A 9 3.91 -22.10 7.05
CA MET A 9 3.30 -20.77 6.93
C MET A 9 1.77 -20.84 6.85
N SER A 10 1.23 -21.82 6.13
CA SER A 10 -0.22 -22.07 6.00
C SER A 10 -0.88 -22.47 7.34
N LYS A 11 -0.24 -23.35 8.13
CA LYS A 11 -0.76 -23.77 9.43
C LYS A 11 -0.72 -22.65 10.47
N ASP A 12 0.38 -21.92 10.54
CA ASP A 12 0.52 -20.82 11.51
C ASP A 12 -0.43 -19.67 11.17
N MET A 13 -0.62 -19.33 9.89
CA MET A 13 -1.62 -18.33 9.47
C MET A 13 -3.05 -18.72 9.84
N LYS A 14 -3.44 -19.99 9.65
CA LYS A 14 -4.80 -20.48 9.93
C LYS A 14 -5.12 -20.63 11.43
N SER A 15 -4.11 -20.65 12.29
CA SER A 15 -4.30 -20.78 13.74
C SER A 15 -4.36 -19.44 14.48
N MET A 16 -4.16 -18.34 13.76
CA MET A 16 -4.22 -16.98 14.31
C MET A 16 -5.68 -16.50 14.42
N PRO A 17 -6.14 -16.07 15.62
CA PRO A 17 -7.49 -15.55 15.80
C PRO A 17 -7.76 -14.35 14.89
N GLY A 18 -8.84 -14.39 14.11
CA GLY A 18 -9.26 -13.31 13.21
C GLY A 18 -8.69 -13.36 11.78
N MET A 19 -7.74 -14.26 11.49
CA MET A 19 -7.22 -14.46 10.12
C MET A 19 -8.22 -15.17 9.19
N ASP A 20 -9.13 -15.98 9.73
CA ASP A 20 -10.18 -16.65 8.96
C ASP A 20 -11.23 -15.68 8.37
N MET A 21 -11.30 -14.45 8.90
CA MET A 21 -12.28 -13.44 8.48
C MET A 21 -11.71 -12.48 7.41
N MET A 22 -10.39 -12.45 7.25
CA MET A 22 -9.71 -11.47 6.40
C MET A 22 -9.51 -12.01 4.99
N ASP A 23 -9.88 -11.23 3.99
CA ASP A 23 -9.57 -11.57 2.61
C ASP A 23 -8.07 -11.38 2.35
N MET A 24 -7.33 -12.48 2.51
CA MET A 24 -5.88 -12.53 2.29
C MET A 24 -5.48 -12.14 0.87
N SER A 25 -6.37 -12.30 -0.11
CA SER A 25 -6.10 -11.89 -1.49
C SER A 25 -6.14 -10.37 -1.63
N VAL A 26 -7.10 -9.71 -0.96
CA VAL A 26 -7.18 -8.24 -0.90
C VAL A 26 -5.98 -7.66 -0.15
N MET A 27 -5.58 -8.27 0.97
CA MET A 27 -4.41 -7.80 1.71
C MET A 27 -3.13 -7.95 0.88
N GLN A 28 -2.93 -9.08 0.20
CA GLN A 28 -1.77 -9.27 -0.67
C GLN A 28 -1.75 -8.23 -1.81
N ALA A 29 -2.89 -7.99 -2.45
CA ALA A 29 -3.00 -6.97 -3.50
C ALA A 29 -2.67 -5.56 -2.97
N CYS A 30 -3.12 -5.23 -1.75
CA CYS A 30 -2.80 -3.96 -1.10
C CYS A 30 -1.29 -3.84 -0.80
N MET A 31 -0.66 -4.91 -0.31
CA MET A 31 0.79 -4.93 -0.05
C MET A 31 1.60 -4.77 -1.34
N ASP A 32 1.22 -5.48 -2.40
CA ASP A 32 1.90 -5.41 -3.70
C ASP A 32 1.79 -3.99 -4.30
N ALA A 33 0.60 -3.39 -4.23
CA ALA A 33 0.37 -2.03 -4.69
C ALA A 33 1.16 -0.99 -3.87
N CYS A 34 1.22 -1.14 -2.54
CA CYS A 34 2.05 -0.30 -1.67
C CYS A 34 3.55 -0.40 -2.04
N SER A 35 4.06 -1.62 -2.27
CA SER A 35 5.46 -1.82 -2.66
C SER A 35 5.78 -1.22 -4.03
N ALA A 36 4.88 -1.37 -5.00
CA ALA A 36 5.05 -0.79 -6.33
C ALA A 36 4.99 0.74 -6.29
N CYS A 37 4.08 1.31 -5.50
CA CYS A 37 3.94 2.75 -5.32
C CYS A 37 5.14 3.36 -4.61
N GLU A 38 5.66 2.71 -3.56
CA GLU A 38 6.89 3.11 -2.89
C GLU A 38 8.05 3.24 -3.88
N GLN A 39 8.32 2.19 -4.67
CA GLN A 39 9.41 2.21 -5.65
C GLN A 39 9.21 3.29 -6.72
N ALA A 40 7.98 3.43 -7.25
CA ALA A 40 7.66 4.44 -8.26
C ALA A 40 7.87 5.86 -7.72
N CYS A 41 7.42 6.13 -6.49
CA CYS A 41 7.59 7.40 -5.81
C CYS A 41 9.06 7.71 -5.51
N THR A 42 9.82 6.72 -5.04
CA THR A 42 11.27 6.84 -4.79
C THR A 42 12.03 7.18 -6.08
N VAL A 43 11.66 6.59 -7.21
CA VAL A 43 12.27 6.96 -8.52
C VAL A 43 11.83 8.35 -8.95
N CYS A 44 10.54 8.67 -8.82
CA CYS A 44 9.99 9.94 -9.27
C CYS A 44 10.55 11.14 -8.49
N SER A 45 10.84 10.98 -7.20
CA SER A 45 11.40 12.07 -6.39
C SER A 45 12.77 12.54 -6.87
N THR A 46 13.54 11.67 -7.53
CA THR A 46 14.86 12.01 -8.07
C THR A 46 14.79 12.89 -9.32
N GLN A 47 13.59 13.09 -9.89
CA GLN A 47 13.39 13.93 -11.07
C GLN A 47 13.44 15.44 -10.78
N MET A 48 13.50 15.84 -9.50
CA MET A 48 13.63 17.24 -9.06
C MET A 48 12.55 18.20 -9.61
N MET A 49 11.37 17.67 -9.97
CA MET A 49 10.17 18.46 -10.26
C MET A 49 9.48 18.89 -8.97
N SER A 50 8.44 19.74 -9.07
CA SER A 50 7.71 20.23 -7.89
C SER A 50 7.07 19.12 -7.06
N CYS A 51 6.73 17.99 -7.66
CA CYS A 51 6.18 16.82 -6.96
C CYS A 51 7.20 16.06 -6.09
N ALA A 52 8.51 16.35 -6.19
CA ALA A 52 9.57 15.49 -5.65
C ALA A 52 9.47 15.21 -4.14
N ILE A 53 9.13 16.22 -3.35
CA ILE A 53 8.96 16.09 -1.89
C ILE A 53 7.73 15.25 -1.57
N THR A 54 6.61 15.49 -2.26
CA THR A 54 5.38 14.71 -2.11
C THR A 54 5.59 13.25 -2.51
N CYS A 55 6.36 12.98 -3.57
CA CYS A 55 6.76 11.63 -3.94
C CYS A 55 7.53 10.93 -2.80
N MET A 56 8.57 11.56 -2.21
CA MET A 56 9.27 10.91 -1.10
C MET A 56 8.37 10.66 0.12
N ASN A 57 7.51 11.61 0.47
CA ASN A 57 6.55 11.41 1.56
C ASN A 57 5.59 10.25 1.25
N CYS A 58 5.13 10.13 0.01
CA CYS A 58 4.30 9.03 -0.45
C CYS A 58 5.04 7.69 -0.39
N ALA A 59 6.32 7.66 -0.77
CA ALA A 59 7.16 6.47 -0.67
C ALA A 59 7.27 5.98 0.78
N ASP A 60 7.58 6.86 1.72
CA ASP A 60 7.68 6.54 3.15
C ASP A 60 6.35 6.03 3.72
N MET A 61 5.24 6.65 3.33
CA MET A 61 3.90 6.23 3.74
C MET A 61 3.54 4.85 3.19
N CYS A 62 3.75 4.60 1.90
CA CYS A 62 3.50 3.31 1.27
C CYS A 62 4.36 2.20 1.88
N ASN A 63 5.65 2.48 2.14
CA ASN A 63 6.55 1.55 2.81
C ASN A 63 6.04 1.18 4.21
N THR A 64 5.64 2.21 4.97
CA THR A 64 5.13 2.04 6.33
C THR A 64 3.85 1.21 6.32
N MET A 65 2.91 1.50 5.42
CA MET A 65 1.65 0.76 5.27
C MET A 65 1.89 -0.72 4.93
N MET A 66 2.73 -1.01 3.93
CA MET A 66 3.12 -2.37 3.57
C MET A 66 3.71 -3.13 4.77
N ARG A 67 4.65 -2.50 5.50
CA ARG A 67 5.29 -3.12 6.68
C ARG A 67 4.33 -3.30 7.86
N ALA A 68 3.26 -2.53 7.92
CA ALA A 68 2.21 -2.66 8.91
C ALA A 68 1.38 -3.94 8.65
N MET A 69 1.02 -4.20 7.39
CA MET A 69 0.30 -5.42 6.98
C MET A 69 1.12 -6.72 7.17
N LEU A 70 2.45 -6.64 7.22
CA LEU A 70 3.29 -7.79 7.59
C LEU A 70 3.24 -8.17 9.08
N ARG A 71 2.64 -7.32 9.93
CA ARG A 71 2.64 -7.48 11.40
C ARG A 71 1.27 -7.20 12.00
N MET A 72 0.22 -7.70 11.35
CA MET A 72 -1.19 -7.44 11.67
C MET A 72 -1.52 -7.58 13.16
N GLN A 73 -0.92 -8.56 13.85
CA GLN A 73 -1.18 -8.84 15.28
C GLN A 73 -0.73 -7.69 16.20
N GLY A 74 0.09 -6.77 15.71
CA GLY A 74 0.55 -5.58 16.44
C GLY A 74 -0.40 -4.40 16.39
N MET A 75 -1.49 -4.46 15.63
CA MET A 75 -2.46 -3.36 15.48
C MET A 75 -3.89 -3.85 15.66
N ASN A 76 -4.69 -3.04 16.37
CA ASN A 76 -6.14 -3.21 16.36
C ASN A 76 -6.74 -2.62 15.06
N GLN A 77 -8.02 -2.92 14.82
CA GLN A 77 -8.74 -2.46 13.63
C GLN A 77 -8.72 -0.93 13.49
N ALA A 78 -8.94 -0.17 14.57
CA ALA A 78 -8.97 1.29 14.53
C ALA A 78 -7.62 1.88 14.07
N SER A 79 -6.50 1.36 14.58
CA SER A 79 -5.16 1.80 14.16
C SER A 79 -4.90 1.48 12.69
N MET A 80 -5.28 0.29 12.21
CA MET A 80 -5.10 -0.08 10.81
C MET A 80 -5.93 0.80 9.87
N MET A 81 -7.18 1.08 10.23
CA MET A 81 -8.07 1.96 9.46
C MET A 81 -7.49 3.37 9.33
N ALA A 82 -6.96 3.92 10.43
CA ALA A 82 -6.31 5.23 10.41
C ALA A 82 -5.05 5.26 9.53
N MET A 83 -4.27 4.18 9.53
CA MET A 83 -3.09 4.06 8.65
C MET A 83 -3.48 3.95 7.17
N LEU A 84 -4.53 3.19 6.85
CA LEU A 84 -5.07 3.11 5.48
C LEU A 84 -5.56 4.47 5.01
N ASP A 85 -6.27 5.23 5.85
CA ASP A 85 -6.73 6.59 5.52
C ASP A 85 -5.57 7.55 5.25
N ALA A 86 -4.50 7.48 6.06
CA ALA A 86 -3.31 8.28 5.83
C ALA A 86 -2.61 7.90 4.51
N CYS A 87 -2.52 6.61 4.18
CA CYS A 87 -1.93 6.13 2.95
C CYS A 87 -2.76 6.54 1.71
N ILE A 88 -4.09 6.41 1.78
CA ILE A 88 -5.03 6.86 0.73
C ILE A 88 -4.86 8.36 0.46
N ALA A 89 -4.87 9.19 1.51
CA ALA A 89 -4.72 10.64 1.37
C ALA A 89 -3.38 11.02 0.74
N MET A 90 -2.29 10.37 1.14
CA MET A 90 -0.95 10.63 0.59
C MET A 90 -0.84 10.19 -0.87
N CYS A 91 -1.40 9.02 -1.22
CA CYS A 91 -1.44 8.54 -2.60
C CYS A 91 -2.24 9.48 -3.50
N GLN A 92 -3.40 9.97 -3.04
CA GLN A 92 -4.21 10.93 -3.78
C GLN A 92 -3.43 12.23 -4.05
N GLN A 93 -2.82 12.82 -3.02
CA GLN A 93 -2.02 14.04 -3.18
C GLN A 93 -0.86 13.83 -4.15
N CYS A 94 -0.11 12.74 -4.01
CA CYS A 94 1.03 12.45 -4.89
C CYS A 94 0.60 12.18 -6.33
N MET A 95 -0.54 11.49 -6.53
CA MET A 95 -1.13 11.30 -7.85
C MET A 95 -1.45 12.63 -8.51
N ASP A 96 -2.16 13.52 -7.81
CA ASP A 96 -2.58 14.81 -8.36
C ASP A 96 -1.37 15.66 -8.77
N GLU A 97 -0.35 15.77 -7.93
CA GLU A 97 0.88 16.51 -8.24
C GLU A 97 1.68 15.86 -9.39
N CYS A 98 1.80 14.54 -9.43
CA CYS A 98 2.48 13.85 -10.53
C CYS A 98 1.74 13.99 -11.86
N MET A 99 0.40 14.07 -11.84
CA MET A 99 -0.40 14.25 -13.05
C MET A 99 -0.16 15.61 -13.72
N GLU A 100 0.22 16.65 -12.96
CA GLU A 100 0.63 17.95 -13.54
C GLU A 100 1.86 17.85 -14.45
N HIS A 101 2.63 16.75 -14.34
CA HIS A 101 3.86 16.52 -15.09
C HIS A 101 3.75 15.36 -16.09
N ALA A 102 2.62 14.64 -16.13
CA ALA A 102 2.47 13.38 -16.86
C ALA A 102 2.62 13.52 -18.39
N ASP A 103 2.32 14.69 -18.96
CA ASP A 103 2.48 14.96 -20.40
C ASP A 103 3.93 15.22 -20.80
N HIS A 104 4.82 15.46 -19.82
CA HIS A 104 6.22 15.82 -20.05
C HIS A 104 7.21 14.83 -19.44
N SER A 105 6.75 13.95 -18.55
CA SER A 105 7.57 12.94 -17.88
C SER A 105 6.83 11.61 -17.76
N GLU A 106 7.33 10.61 -18.49
CA GLU A 106 6.86 9.22 -18.37
C GLU A 106 7.06 8.68 -16.94
N ILE A 107 8.04 9.19 -16.20
CA ILE A 107 8.29 8.81 -14.81
C ILE A 107 7.16 9.34 -13.90
N CYS A 108 6.74 10.60 -14.08
CA CYS A 108 5.60 11.14 -13.33
C CYS A 108 4.28 10.46 -13.72
N LYS A 109 4.08 10.16 -15.01
CA LYS A 109 2.91 9.43 -15.48
C LYS A 109 2.81 8.04 -14.85
N MET A 110 3.91 7.28 -14.84
CA MET A 110 3.99 6.00 -14.15
C MET A 110 3.75 6.16 -12.65
N CYS A 111 4.36 7.17 -12.01
CA CYS A 111 4.17 7.44 -10.58
C CYS A 111 2.71 7.69 -10.23
N ALA A 112 2.02 8.53 -11.01
CA ALA A 112 0.60 8.82 -10.82
C ALA A 112 -0.27 7.55 -10.95
N GLN A 113 0.02 6.69 -11.94
CA GLN A 113 -0.68 5.42 -12.12
C GLN A 113 -0.47 4.47 -10.93
N SER A 114 0.77 4.38 -10.41
CA SER A 114 1.08 3.59 -9.22
C SER A 114 0.40 4.13 -7.96
N CYS A 115 0.38 5.46 -7.77
CA CYS A 115 -0.34 6.11 -6.68
C CYS A 115 -1.85 5.81 -6.75
N LYS A 116 -2.45 5.87 -7.94
CA LYS A 116 -3.87 5.52 -8.14
C LYS A 116 -4.14 4.06 -7.77
N ALA A 117 -3.32 3.14 -8.25
CA ALA A 117 -3.47 1.71 -7.96
C ALA A 117 -3.33 1.41 -6.45
N CYS A 118 -2.37 2.04 -5.78
CA CYS A 118 -2.18 1.91 -4.34
C CYS A 118 -3.36 2.49 -3.55
N MET A 119 -3.86 3.66 -3.94
CA MET A 119 -5.05 4.25 -3.32
C MET A 119 -6.25 3.30 -3.42
N ASP A 120 -6.52 2.74 -4.61
CA ASP A 120 -7.63 1.81 -4.85
C ASP A 120 -7.49 0.54 -4.00
N ALA A 121 -6.29 -0.02 -3.92
CA ALA A 121 -6.03 -1.21 -3.13
C ALA A 121 -6.16 -0.97 -1.61
N CYS A 122 -5.71 0.20 -1.13
CA CYS A 122 -5.91 0.61 0.27
C CYS A 122 -7.41 0.81 0.60
N MET A 123 -8.19 1.39 -0.31
CA MET A 123 -9.65 1.49 -0.15
C MET A 123 -10.31 0.11 -0.10
N ALA A 124 -9.93 -0.80 -1.00
CA ALA A 124 -10.45 -2.17 -1.00
C ALA A 124 -10.11 -2.92 0.30
N MET A 125 -8.90 -2.75 0.82
CA MET A 125 -8.50 -3.33 2.11
C MET A 125 -9.33 -2.75 3.26
N LYS A 126 -9.52 -1.42 3.26
CA LYS A 126 -10.36 -0.72 4.24
C LYS A 126 -11.79 -1.24 4.22
N ASP A 127 -12.38 -1.41 3.04
CA ASP A 127 -13.75 -1.94 2.87
C ASP A 127 -13.86 -3.40 3.34
N SER A 128 -12.89 -4.24 3.00
CA SER A 128 -12.79 -5.61 3.51
C SER A 128 -12.76 -5.64 5.04
N MET A 129 -12.04 -4.71 5.68
CA MET A 129 -11.99 -4.59 7.14
C MET A 129 -13.29 -4.13 7.79
N MET A 130 -14.07 -3.30 7.11
CA MET A 130 -15.38 -2.88 7.61
C MET A 130 -16.41 -4.00 7.53
N ALA A 131 -16.34 -4.85 6.51
CA ALA A 131 -17.26 -5.97 6.33
C ALA A 131 -17.07 -7.11 7.36
N MET A 132 -15.95 -7.12 8.08
CA MET A 132 -15.65 -8.09 9.13
C MET A 132 -16.21 -7.72 10.52
N GLY A 133 -16.63 -6.47 10.73
CA GLY A 133 -17.13 -5.95 12.02
C GLY A 133 -18.64 -5.92 12.11
#